data_AF-A0AA86J4L6-F1
#
_entry.id   AF-A0AA86J4L6-F1
#
_cell.length_a   1.000
_cell.length_b   1.000
_cell.length_c   1.000
_cell.angle_alpha   90.00
_cell.angle_beta   90.00
_cell.angle_gamma   90.00
#
_symmetry.space_group_name_H-M   'P 1'
#
loop_
_entity.id
_entity.type
_entity.pdbx_description
1 polymer ?
#
loop_
_entity_poly.entity_id
_entity_poly.type
_entity_poly.pdbx_seq_one_letter_code
_entity_poly.pdbx_strand_id
1 'polypeptide(L)'
;MVAIVDAIVWMMGFSILIIPVLLIVSMTLLTWLTPQSVIDQYVRPPHFSEFESVAYRYFPSSWIRTLLFSTAISIPWFRRVRGFGDMHKQVPSGFNIACRFFVYGVLGYLHLFCITLAIFVIVAKVGGGA
;
A
#
# COMPACT_ATOMS: atom_id res chain seq x y z
N MET A 1 17.51 -26.48 -13.72
CA MET A 1 16.60 -26.53 -12.56
C MET A 1 17.24 -25.87 -11.34
N VAL A 2 18.43 -26.29 -10.92
CA VAL A 2 19.18 -25.71 -9.76
C VAL A 2 19.38 -24.19 -9.87
N ALA A 3 19.91 -23.69 -10.99
CA ALA A 3 20.15 -22.25 -11.16
C ALA A 3 18.88 -21.36 -11.11
N ILE A 4 17.71 -21.90 -11.45
CA ILE A 4 16.44 -21.16 -11.40
C ILE A 4 15.96 -21.04 -9.95
N VAL A 5 16.10 -22.11 -9.17
CA VAL A 5 15.75 -22.12 -7.74
C VAL A 5 16.65 -21.16 -6.97
N ASP A 6 17.95 -21.16 -7.25
CA ASP A 6 18.91 -20.24 -6.61
C ASP A 6 18.58 -18.78 -6.91
N ALA A 7 18.22 -18.45 -8.17
CA ALA A 7 17.82 -17.10 -8.55
C ALA A 7 16.55 -16.63 -7.80
N ILE A 8 15.57 -17.53 -7.62
CA ILE A 8 14.33 -17.23 -6.87
C ILE A 8 14.67 -16.97 -5.39
N VAL A 9 15.50 -17.80 -4.77
CA VAL A 9 15.90 -17.64 -3.36
C VAL A 9 16.65 -16.32 -3.16
N TRP A 10 17.57 -15.96 -4.05
CA TRP A 10 18.26 -14.66 -4.00
C TRP A 10 17.30 -13.49 -4.15
N MET A 11 16.37 -13.57 -5.11
CA MET A 11 15.34 -12.54 -5.29
C MET A 11 14.48 -12.40 -4.04
N MET A 12 14.06 -13.50 -3.42
CA MET A 12 13.28 -13.47 -2.18
C MET A 12 14.08 -12.86 -1.02
N GLY A 13 15.35 -13.22 -0.86
CA GLY A 13 16.24 -12.65 0.16
C GLY A 13 16.39 -11.14 0.01
N PHE A 14 16.61 -10.65 -1.21
CA PHE A 14 16.68 -9.22 -1.48
C PHE A 14 15.35 -8.51 -1.24
N SER A 15 14.23 -9.16 -1.59
CA SER A 15 12.87 -8.64 -1.38
C SER A 15 12.56 -8.37 0.10
N ILE A 16 13.01 -9.26 1.00
CA ILE A 16 12.81 -9.12 2.46
C ILE A 16 13.45 -7.83 2.99
N LEU A 17 14.58 -7.40 2.41
CA LEU A 17 15.26 -6.18 2.82
C LEU A 17 14.65 -4.93 2.18
N ILE A 18 14.33 -4.99 0.87
CA ILE A 18 13.91 -3.81 0.12
C ILE A 18 12.44 -3.42 0.39
N ILE A 19 11.55 -4.39 0.61
CA ILE A 19 10.12 -4.14 0.79
C ILE A 19 9.85 -3.28 2.04
N PRO A 20 10.38 -3.58 3.24
CA PRO A 20 10.16 -2.74 4.43
C PRO A 20 10.69 -1.31 4.23
N VAL A 21 11.86 -1.17 3.61
CA VAL A 21 12.47 0.15 3.34
C VAL A 21 11.59 0.94 2.38
N LEU A 22 11.24 0.36 1.24
CA LEU A 22 10.37 1.02 0.25
C LEU A 22 9.01 1.37 0.84
N LEU A 23 8.40 0.48 1.63
CA LEU A 23 7.12 0.71 2.28
C LEU A 23 7.19 1.90 3.25
N ILE A 24 8.17 1.93 4.15
CA ILE A 24 8.30 3.00 5.14
C ILE A 24 8.62 4.34 4.47
N VAL A 25 9.57 4.35 3.52
CA VAL A 25 9.98 5.57 2.81
C VAL A 25 8.81 6.13 2.00
N SER A 26 8.12 5.28 1.22
CA SER A 26 6.98 5.72 0.41
C SER A 26 5.80 6.19 1.26
N MET A 27 5.48 5.51 2.37
CA MET A 27 4.46 5.96 3.32
C MET A 27 4.79 7.32 3.92
N THR A 28 6.04 7.52 4.34
CA THR A 28 6.49 8.78 4.95
C THR A 28 6.42 9.92 3.93
N LEU A 29 6.96 9.70 2.73
CA LEU A 29 6.93 10.68 1.65
C LEU A 29 5.49 11.02 1.25
N LEU A 30 4.62 10.03 1.03
CA LEU A 30 3.23 10.29 0.66
C LEU A 30 2.46 11.00 1.78
N THR A 31 2.71 10.65 3.04
CA THR A 31 2.07 11.31 4.17
C THR A 31 2.45 12.79 4.21
N TRP A 32 3.72 13.10 3.95
CA TRP A 32 4.22 14.46 3.91
C TRP A 32 3.75 15.25 2.68
N LEU A 33 3.65 14.57 1.53
CA LEU A 33 3.15 15.14 0.27
C LEU A 33 1.62 15.23 0.20
N THR A 34 0.89 14.68 1.17
CA THR A 34 -0.58 14.73 1.19
C THR A 34 -1.03 16.18 1.36
N PRO A 35 -1.73 16.78 0.39
CA PRO A 35 -2.16 18.17 0.50
C PRO A 35 -3.15 18.35 1.64
N GLN A 36 -3.00 19.44 2.42
CA GLN A 36 -3.90 19.75 3.54
C GLN A 36 -5.36 19.89 3.10
N SER A 37 -5.61 20.42 1.89
CA SER A 37 -6.95 20.51 1.32
C SER A 37 -7.64 19.14 1.19
N VAL A 38 -6.88 18.08 0.86
CA VAL A 38 -7.40 16.71 0.77
C VAL A 38 -7.70 16.17 2.17
N ILE A 39 -6.86 16.51 3.15
CA ILE A 39 -7.06 16.11 4.55
C ILE A 39 -8.35 16.74 5.09
N ASP A 40 -8.52 18.05 4.93
CA ASP A 40 -9.69 18.76 5.44
C ASP A 40 -10.99 18.34 4.76
N GLN A 41 -10.91 18.00 3.47
CA GLN A 41 -12.07 17.57 2.71
C GLN A 41 -12.54 16.16 3.08
N TYR A 42 -11.60 15.23 3.27
CA TYR A 42 -11.92 13.79 3.37
C TYR A 42 -11.71 13.19 4.77
N VAL A 43 -10.89 13.78 5.64
CA VAL A 43 -10.70 13.33 7.03
C VAL A 43 -11.73 13.99 7.94
N ARG A 44 -13.00 13.69 7.68
CA ARG A 44 -14.15 14.19 8.43
C ARG A 44 -15.35 13.26 8.21
N PRO A 45 -16.40 13.36 9.03
CA PRO A 45 -17.68 12.71 8.72
C PRO A 45 -18.20 13.15 7.34
N PRO A 46 -18.83 12.26 6.55
CA PRO A 46 -19.25 10.89 6.88
C PRO A 46 -18.19 9.80 6.60
N HIS A 47 -17.00 10.15 6.08
CA HIS A 47 -15.99 9.18 5.66
C HIS A 47 -15.20 8.55 6.81
N PHE A 48 -15.08 9.31 7.91
CA PHE A 48 -14.45 8.89 9.15
C PHE A 48 -15.34 9.30 10.32
N SER A 49 -15.33 8.49 11.38
CA SER A 49 -15.91 8.90 12.67
C SER A 49 -15.15 10.10 13.24
N GLU A 50 -15.76 10.81 14.20
CA GLU A 50 -15.12 11.93 14.90
C GLU A 50 -13.80 11.53 15.58
N PHE A 51 -13.73 10.31 16.10
CA PHE A 51 -12.50 9.80 16.71
C PHE A 51 -11.43 9.53 15.66
N GLU A 52 -11.78 8.85 14.57
CA GLU A 52 -10.86 8.56 13.47
C GLU A 52 -10.34 9.84 12.79
N SER A 53 -11.19 10.85 12.64
CA SER A 53 -10.81 12.11 11.99
C SER A 53 -9.73 12.85 12.80
N VAL A 54 -9.85 12.84 14.13
CA VAL A 54 -8.83 13.39 15.03
C VAL A 54 -7.58 12.51 15.05
N ALA A 55 -7.75 11.19 15.19
CA ALA A 55 -6.63 10.26 15.27
C ALA A 55 -5.79 10.28 13.99
N TYR A 56 -6.39 10.27 12.81
CA TYR A 56 -5.67 10.18 11.55
C TYR A 56 -5.15 11.52 11.02
N ARG A 57 -5.35 12.63 11.74
CA ARG A 57 -4.77 13.92 11.37
C ARG A 57 -3.26 13.98 11.61
N TYR A 58 -2.77 13.36 12.69
CA TYR A 58 -1.39 13.50 13.16
C TYR A 58 -0.59 12.21 13.07
N PHE A 59 0.74 12.34 13.04
CA PHE A 59 1.66 11.21 13.11
C PHE A 59 1.59 10.54 14.50
N PRO A 60 1.68 9.20 14.61
CA PRO A 60 1.98 8.20 13.58
C PRO A 60 0.76 7.67 12.81
N SER A 61 -0.44 7.84 13.34
CA SER A 61 -1.70 7.34 12.80
C SER A 61 -2.06 7.93 11.42
N SER A 62 -1.47 9.05 11.03
CA SER A 62 -1.55 9.62 9.67
C SER A 62 -1.14 8.66 8.55
N TRP A 63 -0.27 7.66 8.81
CA TRP A 63 0.08 6.63 7.83
C TRP A 63 -1.14 5.80 7.41
N ILE A 64 -2.08 5.56 8.33
CA ILE A 64 -3.32 4.85 8.04
C ILE A 64 -4.14 5.64 7.02
N ARG A 65 -4.31 6.95 7.24
CA ARG A 65 -4.97 7.82 6.26
C ARG A 65 -4.25 7.79 4.90
N THR A 66 -2.92 7.87 4.89
CA THR A 66 -2.14 7.83 3.65
C THR A 66 -2.38 6.53 2.88
N LEU A 67 -2.38 5.39 3.58
CA LEU A 67 -2.71 4.09 2.99
C LEU A 67 -4.14 4.10 2.42
N LEU A 68 -5.11 4.57 3.19
CA LEU A 68 -6.52 4.63 2.80
C LEU A 68 -6.74 5.51 1.56
N PHE A 69 -6.15 6.71 1.55
CA PHE A 69 -6.24 7.66 0.45
C PHE A 69 -5.59 7.11 -0.81
N SER A 70 -4.38 6.57 -0.68
CA SER A 70 -3.67 6.00 -1.82
C SER A 70 -4.43 4.84 -2.43
N THR A 71 -5.00 3.98 -1.58
CA THR A 71 -5.84 2.85 -2.00
C THR A 71 -7.14 3.31 -2.63
N ALA A 72 -7.82 4.32 -2.09
CA ALA A 72 -9.06 4.86 -2.65
C ALA A 72 -8.85 5.57 -4.00
N ILE A 73 -7.72 6.24 -4.17
CA ILE A 73 -7.36 6.88 -5.44
C ILE A 73 -7.13 5.82 -6.52
N SER A 74 -6.45 4.72 -6.16
CA SER A 74 -6.00 3.70 -7.10
C SER A 74 -7.06 2.62 -7.38
N ILE A 75 -7.81 2.19 -6.36
CA ILE A 75 -8.73 1.05 -6.45
C ILE A 75 -10.18 1.55 -6.41
N PRO A 76 -10.93 1.47 -7.54
CA PRO A 76 -12.27 2.03 -7.63
C PRO A 76 -13.28 1.30 -6.72
N TRP A 77 -13.13 0.00 -6.51
CA TRP A 77 -13.98 -0.75 -5.59
C TRP A 77 -13.84 -0.26 -4.15
N PHE A 78 -12.60 -0.11 -3.67
CA PHE A 78 -12.31 0.40 -2.33
C PHE A 78 -12.86 1.82 -2.13
N ARG A 79 -12.73 2.67 -3.14
CA ARG A 79 -13.29 4.02 -3.16
C ARG A 79 -14.80 4.05 -2.93
N ARG A 80 -15.53 3.13 -3.57
CA ARG A 80 -17.00 3.01 -3.42
C ARG A 80 -17.38 2.55 -2.02
N VAL A 81 -16.70 1.51 -1.50
CA VAL A 81 -16.98 0.96 -0.16
C VAL A 81 -16.78 1.99 0.94
N ARG A 82 -15.73 2.82 0.84
CA ARG A 82 -15.45 3.89 1.80
C ARG A 82 -16.23 5.20 1.55
N GLY A 83 -16.99 5.27 0.46
CA GLY A 83 -17.81 6.44 0.13
C GLY A 83 -17.02 7.68 -0.28
N PHE A 84 -15.76 7.57 -0.72
CA PHE A 84 -14.93 8.73 -1.11
C PHE A 84 -15.32 9.39 -2.44
N GLY A 85 -16.42 8.95 -3.07
CA GLY A 85 -16.95 9.51 -4.32
C GLY A 85 -15.90 9.58 -5.43
N ASP A 86 -15.72 10.77 -6.00
CA ASP A 86 -14.80 11.05 -7.10
C ASP A 86 -13.44 11.62 -6.63
N MET A 87 -12.96 11.22 -5.45
CA MET A 87 -11.69 11.71 -4.86
C MET A 87 -10.51 11.76 -5.84
N HIS A 88 -10.31 10.71 -6.63
CA HIS A 88 -9.27 10.65 -7.67
C HIS A 88 -9.29 11.82 -8.70
N LYS A 89 -10.41 12.50 -8.90
CA LYS A 89 -10.51 13.65 -9.81
C LYS A 89 -10.28 14.99 -9.11
N GLN A 90 -10.42 15.03 -7.78
CA GLN A 90 -10.42 16.26 -6.98
C GLN A 90 -9.05 16.52 -6.33
N VAL A 91 -8.22 15.47 -6.22
CA VAL A 91 -6.85 15.60 -5.72
C VAL A 91 -5.89 16.10 -6.82
N PRO A 92 -4.79 16.79 -6.45
CA PRO A 92 -3.76 17.19 -7.40
C PRO A 92 -3.21 16.01 -8.20
N SER A 93 -2.95 16.22 -9.49
CA SER A 93 -2.49 15.17 -10.42
C SER A 93 -1.20 14.50 -9.96
N GLY A 94 -0.23 15.27 -9.45
CA GLY A 94 1.02 14.74 -8.92
C GLY A 94 0.80 13.79 -7.73
N PHE A 95 -0.08 14.16 -6.80
CA PHE A 95 -0.43 13.30 -5.66
C PHE A 95 -1.16 12.04 -6.12
N ASN A 96 -2.08 12.15 -7.09
CA ASN A 96 -2.78 11.00 -7.67
C ASN A 96 -1.80 9.99 -8.28
N ILE A 97 -0.86 10.48 -9.09
CA ILE A 97 0.17 9.65 -9.74
C ILE A 97 1.03 8.97 -8.66
N ALA A 98 1.50 9.72 -7.66
CA ALA A 98 2.30 9.17 -6.57
C ALA A 98 1.56 8.08 -5.79
N CYS A 99 0.28 8.28 -5.47
CA CYS A 99 -0.56 7.27 -4.83
C CYS A 99 -0.69 5.99 -5.67
N ARG A 100 -0.85 6.10 -6.99
CA ARG A 100 -0.92 4.94 -7.89
C ARG A 100 0.39 4.19 -7.97
N PHE A 101 1.51 4.91 -8.05
CA PHE A 101 2.85 4.29 -8.00
C PHE A 101 3.07 3.54 -6.69
N PHE A 102 2.64 4.10 -5.57
CA PHE A 102 2.72 3.41 -4.29
C PHE A 102 1.85 2.16 -4.24
N VAL A 103 0.58 2.24 -4.66
CA VAL A 103 -0.33 1.09 -4.60
C VAL A 103 0.09 0.00 -5.57
N TYR A 104 0.33 0.31 -6.84
CA TYR A 104 0.67 -0.72 -7.83
C TYR A 104 2.13 -1.15 -7.77
N GLY A 105 3.03 -0.23 -7.44
CA GLY A 105 4.46 -0.52 -7.29
C GLY A 105 4.76 -1.20 -5.96
N VAL A 106 4.58 -0.49 -4.85
CA VAL A 106 5.02 -0.97 -3.53
C VAL A 106 4.07 -2.03 -2.97
N LEU A 107 2.77 -1.72 -2.87
CA LEU A 107 1.81 -2.69 -2.32
C LEU A 107 1.59 -3.87 -3.28
N GLY A 108 1.58 -3.61 -4.59
CA GLY A 108 1.52 -4.65 -5.61
C GLY A 108 2.72 -5.61 -5.53
N TYR A 109 3.94 -5.08 -5.41
CA TYR A 109 5.13 -5.88 -5.25
C TYR A 109 5.13 -6.69 -3.94
N LEU A 110 4.73 -6.08 -2.81
CA LEU A 110 4.53 -6.78 -1.55
C LEU A 110 3.53 -7.94 -1.70
N HIS A 111 2.41 -7.71 -2.38
CA HIS A 111 1.39 -8.74 -2.58
C HIS A 111 1.90 -9.91 -3.42
N LEU A 112 2.62 -9.62 -4.52
CA LEU A 112 3.26 -10.64 -5.35
C LEU A 112 4.30 -11.44 -4.56
N PHE A 113 5.13 -10.76 -3.77
CA PHE A 113 6.11 -11.43 -2.90
C PHE A 113 5.43 -12.40 -1.92
N CYS A 114 4.33 -12.00 -1.29
CA CYS A 114 3.55 -12.88 -0.41
C CYS A 114 3.00 -14.11 -1.14
N ILE A 115 2.49 -13.94 -2.37
CA ILE A 115 2.01 -15.06 -3.20
C ILE A 115 3.17 -16.01 -3.54
N THR A 116 4.31 -15.48 -3.97
CA THR A 116 5.52 -16.27 -4.27
C THR A 116 5.99 -17.05 -3.04
N LEU A 117 6.02 -16.41 -1.87
CA LEU A 117 6.37 -17.06 -0.61
C LEU A 117 5.39 -18.18 -0.25
N ALA A 118 4.09 -17.95 -0.41
CA ALA A 118 3.07 -18.96 -0.14
C ALA A 118 3.22 -20.19 -1.06
N ILE A 119 3.42 -19.96 -2.37
CA ILE A 119 3.67 -21.03 -3.34
C ILE A 119 4.94 -21.81 -2.96
N PHE A 120 6.02 -21.10 -2.62
CA PHE A 120 7.29 -21.74 -2.22
C PHE A 120 7.11 -22.64 -1.00
N VAL A 121 6.38 -22.18 0.03
CA VAL A 121 6.07 -22.96 1.23
C VAL A 121 5.25 -24.21 0.90
N ILE A 122 4.22 -24.08 0.05
CA ILE A 122 3.39 -25.22 -0.38
C ILE A 122 4.24 -26.25 -1.13
N VAL A 123 5.04 -25.82 -2.09
CA VAL A 123 5.91 -26.71 -2.88
C VAL A 123 6.94 -27.40 -1.98
N ALA A 124 7.57 -26.69 -1.04
CA ALA A 124 8.51 -27.28 -0.09
C ALA A 124 7.84 -28.34 0.81
N LYS A 125 6.60 -28.10 1.25
CA LYS A 125 5.82 -29.04 2.05
C LYS A 125 5.42 -30.30 1.27
N VAL A 126 5.03 -30.15 0.01
CA VAL A 126 4.61 -31.28 -0.85
C VAL A 126 5.81 -32.07 -1.36
N GLY A 127 6.93 -31.39 -1.69
CA GLY A 127 8.14 -32.03 -2.21
C GLY A 127 9.05 -32.66 -1.14
N GLY A 128 8.97 -32.23 0.12
CA GLY A 128 9.73 -32.81 1.23
C GLY A 128 9.06 -33.99 1.95
N GLY A 129 7.90 -34.44 1.46
CA GLY A 129 7.16 -35.59 1.98
C GLY A 129 7.34 -36.90 1.21
N ALA A 130 8.32 -36.96 0.29
CA ALA A 130 8.70 -38.14 -0.48
C ALA A 130 10.12 -38.61 -0.12
#